data_AF-A0A915EQT9-F1
#
_entry.id   AF-A0A915EQT9-F1
#
_cell.length_a   1.000
_cell.length_b   1.000
_cell.length_c   1.000
_cell.angle_alpha   90.00
_cell.angle_beta   90.00
_cell.angle_gamma   90.00
#
_symmetry.space_group_name_H-M   'P 1'
#
loop_
_entity.id
_entity.type
_entity.pdbx_description
1 polymer ?
#
loop_
_entity_poly.entity_id
_entity_poly.type
_entity_poly.pdbx_seq_one_letter_code
_entity_poly.pdbx_strand_id
1 'polypeptide(L)'
;MNLVEQERQSLLKLRSAVIVTLETLRLWGILLEHQFSVVVATLPTNLQENLLSWNFEDLIVNRDNVSSELITSLIRFYVGDDATTVAISNRLRNSCPTLFTNDDALVVKATEIFIGPKIPKRSIQKLNLVNTCDLLIQILQFKPIVDLALARAEKDDTSKLALIAYRKQIGSADDAVNEAVRKRSDAYSCITDALELLHLVANSAVQPISSSTLSNASYLFSSADYVKKLSPANAKLERDAMIARVFESEDELAHVTVFHWLLSKGMSDVLIESRCRFFEGFLFHEIEEGKGNKYLELLWKYYEKNENYVAAAKILTDMASKAGTKANLSQRITYLSHALMCIQSAAETKANLEFKQDIQDKLDVAQIQQKTKASLESSGSRYSDQRQVRAAIEALNQQLYGLTDLYDRFGNTFDLPEVKLDVLQSAGHYEQEVIESIWKHIMNRELDAFVHGSEAESATKSKISSVILRAKKHYAASLQFVPIDFILRELLMFSFKSSLLFEWLPSLCKAAEISYSALLNVASYEYRVGDPFWKQNQRAFQFMFDMVVYVCECFKAEFSKMTTSERKILRNECLNFIAALQLDSHFGGNAQKMNLKKLDLLQTEIDSKVC
;
A
#
# COMPACT_ATOMS: atom_id res chain seq x y z
N MET A 1 -59.16 4.78 -44.87
CA MET A 1 -58.65 6.17 -44.77
C MET A 1 -59.58 7.03 -45.61
N ASN A 2 -60.17 8.09 -45.06
CA ASN A 2 -61.16 8.92 -45.76
C ASN A 2 -60.50 9.56 -47.01
N LEU A 3 -61.21 9.65 -48.14
CA LEU A 3 -60.65 10.17 -49.41
C LEU A 3 -60.05 11.58 -49.23
N VAL A 4 -60.70 12.38 -48.38
CA VAL A 4 -60.25 13.72 -47.97
C VAL A 4 -58.90 13.69 -47.24
N GLU A 5 -58.65 12.65 -46.43
CA GLU A 5 -57.38 12.50 -45.70
C GLU A 5 -56.26 12.03 -46.63
N GLN A 6 -56.56 11.21 -47.64
CA GLN A 6 -55.59 10.82 -48.67
C GLN A 6 -55.21 12.02 -49.57
N GLU A 7 -56.18 12.84 -49.95
CA GLU A 7 -55.93 14.05 -50.73
C GLU A 7 -55.09 15.07 -49.93
N ARG A 8 -55.44 15.27 -48.65
CA ARG A 8 -54.65 16.12 -47.73
C ARG A 8 -53.21 15.64 -47.61
N GLN A 9 -52.99 14.34 -47.45
CA GLN A 9 -51.63 13.76 -47.39
C GLN A 9 -50.88 13.89 -48.71
N SER A 10 -51.56 13.73 -49.85
CA SER A 10 -50.98 13.92 -51.19
C SER A 10 -50.50 15.37 -51.37
N LEU A 11 -51.35 16.34 -51.05
CA LEU A 11 -51.01 17.77 -51.14
C LEU A 11 -49.89 18.18 -50.18
N LEU A 12 -49.85 17.62 -48.97
CA LEU A 12 -48.75 17.85 -48.03
C LEU A 12 -47.43 17.27 -48.53
N LYS A 13 -47.45 16.07 -49.13
CA LYS A 13 -46.27 15.45 -49.75
C LYS A 13 -45.79 16.24 -50.97
N LEU A 14 -46.71 16.70 -51.82
CA LEU A 14 -46.38 17.55 -52.96
C LEU A 14 -45.75 18.87 -52.52
N ARG A 15 -46.35 19.54 -51.52
CA ARG A 15 -45.80 20.77 -50.94
C ARG A 15 -44.40 20.54 -50.37
N SER A 16 -44.19 19.45 -49.65
CA SER A 16 -42.88 19.06 -49.11
C SER A 16 -41.87 18.83 -50.23
N ALA A 17 -42.24 18.09 -51.28
CA ALA A 17 -41.38 17.85 -52.43
C ALA A 17 -40.99 19.15 -53.14
N VAL A 18 -41.92 20.10 -53.33
CA VAL A 18 -41.61 21.41 -53.93
C VAL A 18 -40.65 22.22 -53.05
N ILE A 19 -40.85 22.23 -51.74
CA ILE A 19 -39.97 22.94 -50.79
C ILE A 19 -38.56 22.34 -50.85
N VAL A 20 -38.45 21.01 -50.76
CA VAL A 20 -37.18 20.29 -50.83
C VAL A 20 -36.45 20.58 -52.15
N THR A 21 -37.14 20.49 -53.29
CA THR A 21 -36.54 20.78 -54.60
C THR A 21 -36.03 22.22 -54.68
N LEU A 22 -36.79 23.18 -54.15
CA LEU A 22 -36.36 24.58 -54.10
C LEU A 22 -35.13 24.79 -53.21
N GLU A 23 -35.08 24.15 -52.04
CA GLU A 23 -33.95 24.28 -51.12
C GLU A 23 -32.68 23.63 -51.68
N THR A 24 -32.78 22.45 -52.31
CA THR A 24 -31.65 21.80 -52.99
C THR A 24 -31.12 22.65 -54.15
N LEU A 25 -32.00 23.27 -54.94
CA LEU A 25 -31.61 24.18 -56.02
C LEU A 25 -30.93 25.45 -55.48
N ARG A 26 -31.42 26.01 -54.37
CA ARG A 26 -30.80 27.17 -53.71
C ARG A 26 -29.43 26.83 -53.15
N LEU A 27 -29.27 25.66 -52.53
CA LEU A 27 -27.97 25.17 -52.07
C LEU A 27 -27.00 25.05 -53.24
N TRP A 28 -27.44 24.47 -54.36
CA TRP A 28 -26.65 24.42 -55.60
C TRP A 28 -26.28 25.81 -56.13
N GLY A 29 -27.21 26.76 -56.09
CA GLY A 29 -26.93 28.16 -56.44
C GLY A 29 -25.84 28.76 -55.56
N ILE A 30 -25.90 28.57 -54.24
CA ILE A 30 -24.86 29.02 -53.30
C ILE A 30 -23.51 28.36 -53.63
N LEU A 31 -23.49 27.04 -53.86
CA LEU A 31 -22.29 26.30 -54.18
C LEU A 31 -21.61 26.76 -55.48
N LEU A 32 -22.39 27.12 -56.50
CA LEU A 32 -21.89 27.65 -57.78
C LEU A 32 -21.28 29.05 -57.67
N GLU A 33 -21.71 29.84 -56.68
CA GLU A 33 -21.11 31.14 -56.40
C GLU A 33 -19.77 31.02 -55.65
N HIS A 34 -19.48 29.84 -55.12
CA HIS A 34 -18.18 29.49 -54.55
C HIS A 34 -17.40 28.57 -55.51
N GLN A 35 -16.11 28.35 -55.26
CA GLN A 35 -15.26 27.52 -56.13
C GLN A 35 -15.67 26.04 -56.04
N PHE A 36 -16.78 25.69 -56.70
CA PHE A 36 -17.45 24.40 -56.60
C PHE A 36 -16.52 23.22 -56.86
N SER A 37 -15.63 23.33 -57.85
CA SER A 37 -14.63 22.30 -58.17
C SER A 37 -13.71 21.97 -57.00
N VAL A 38 -13.34 22.97 -56.20
CA VAL A 38 -12.47 22.81 -55.03
C VAL A 38 -13.24 22.21 -53.86
N VAL A 39 -14.48 22.67 -53.64
CA VAL A 39 -15.36 22.11 -52.60
C VAL A 39 -15.67 20.64 -52.88
N VAL A 40 -15.98 20.28 -54.13
CA VAL A 40 -16.25 18.88 -54.52
C VAL A 40 -15.02 18.00 -54.35
N ALA A 41 -13.82 18.52 -54.63
CA ALA A 41 -12.56 17.77 -54.44
C ALA A 41 -12.30 17.36 -52.97
N THR A 42 -12.92 18.06 -52.00
CA THR A 42 -12.83 17.73 -50.57
C THR A 42 -13.82 16.66 -50.11
N LEU A 43 -14.78 16.27 -50.96
CA LEU A 43 -15.77 15.23 -50.64
C LEU A 43 -15.13 13.83 -50.67
N PRO A 44 -15.72 12.85 -49.96
CA PRO A 44 -15.36 11.44 -50.09
C PRO A 44 -15.48 10.93 -51.53
N THR A 45 -14.56 10.06 -51.98
CA THR A 45 -14.52 9.51 -53.35
C THR A 45 -15.84 8.85 -53.77
N ASN A 46 -16.49 8.14 -52.84
CA ASN A 46 -17.80 7.51 -53.08
C ASN A 46 -18.89 8.53 -53.44
N LEU A 47 -18.88 9.71 -52.81
CA LEU A 47 -19.86 10.77 -53.09
C LEU A 47 -19.53 11.52 -54.38
N GLN A 48 -18.25 11.64 -54.74
CA GLN A 48 -17.82 12.21 -56.02
C GLN A 48 -18.27 11.33 -57.20
N GLU A 49 -18.09 10.01 -57.10
CA GLU A 49 -18.53 9.05 -58.13
C GLU A 49 -20.06 9.02 -58.26
N ASN A 50 -20.77 9.13 -57.12
CA ASN A 50 -22.22 9.26 -57.10
C ASN A 50 -22.69 10.55 -57.76
N LEU A 51 -22.08 11.70 -57.45
CA LEU A 51 -22.43 12.99 -58.06
C LEU A 51 -22.24 13.01 -59.58
N LEU A 52 -21.29 12.22 -60.12
CA LEU A 52 -21.07 12.09 -61.56
C LEU A 52 -22.10 11.18 -62.26
N SER A 53 -22.72 10.26 -61.51
CA SER A 53 -23.69 9.29 -62.04
C SER A 53 -25.15 9.66 -61.79
N TRP A 54 -25.40 10.61 -60.89
CA TRP A 54 -26.74 11.00 -60.48
C TRP A 54 -27.42 11.95 -61.47
N ASN A 55 -28.71 11.73 -61.67
CA ASN A 55 -29.58 12.70 -62.30
C ASN A 55 -30.21 13.64 -61.24
N PHE A 56 -31.01 14.61 -61.69
CA PHE A 56 -31.63 15.59 -60.80
C PHE A 56 -32.62 14.94 -59.79
N GLU A 57 -33.28 13.86 -60.18
CA GLU A 57 -34.18 13.12 -59.30
C GLU A 57 -33.40 12.41 -58.18
N ASP A 58 -32.29 11.76 -58.52
CA ASP A 58 -31.41 11.08 -57.57
C ASP A 58 -30.84 12.05 -56.53
N LEU A 59 -30.54 13.28 -56.94
CA LEU A 59 -30.06 14.35 -56.05
C LEU A 59 -31.14 14.80 -55.05
N ILE A 60 -32.41 14.87 -55.45
CA ILE A 60 -33.53 15.25 -54.58
C ILE A 60 -33.88 14.11 -53.61
N VAL A 61 -33.77 12.86 -54.06
CA VAL A 61 -34.08 11.66 -53.27
C VAL A 61 -32.98 11.40 -52.23
N ASN A 62 -31.70 11.52 -52.59
CA ASN A 62 -30.56 11.26 -51.72
C ASN A 62 -30.01 12.51 -51.01
N ARG A 63 -30.82 13.56 -50.89
CA ARG A 63 -30.40 14.91 -50.49
C ARG A 63 -29.72 14.97 -49.11
N ASP A 64 -30.15 14.18 -48.14
CA ASP A 64 -29.80 14.39 -46.73
C ASP A 64 -28.31 14.07 -46.48
N ASN A 65 -27.76 13.07 -47.18
CA ASN A 65 -26.35 12.67 -47.05
C ASN A 65 -25.41 13.57 -47.87
N VAL A 66 -25.85 14.07 -49.02
CA VAL A 66 -24.98 14.83 -49.93
C VAL A 66 -25.03 16.33 -49.65
N SER A 67 -26.21 16.87 -49.34
CA SER A 67 -26.35 18.28 -49.02
C SER A 67 -25.63 18.63 -47.72
N SER A 68 -25.69 17.76 -46.71
CA SER A 68 -24.99 17.95 -45.43
C SER A 68 -23.48 17.93 -45.59
N GLU A 69 -22.94 16.99 -46.38
CA GLU A 69 -21.49 16.91 -46.64
C GLU A 69 -21.02 18.08 -47.51
N LEU A 70 -21.81 18.49 -48.53
CA LEU A 70 -21.51 19.68 -49.35
C LEU A 70 -21.48 20.96 -48.52
N ILE A 71 -22.45 21.13 -47.60
CA ILE A 71 -22.47 22.27 -46.67
C ILE A 71 -21.25 22.23 -45.75
N THR A 72 -20.92 21.05 -45.20
CA THR A 72 -19.78 20.88 -44.31
C THR A 72 -18.46 21.17 -45.01
N SER A 73 -18.26 20.68 -46.23
CA SER A 73 -17.10 20.95 -47.08
C SER A 73 -17.00 22.42 -47.47
N LEU A 74 -18.12 23.05 -47.84
CA LEU A 74 -18.15 24.48 -48.16
C LEU A 74 -17.72 25.33 -46.97
N ILE A 75 -18.24 25.01 -45.78
CA ILE A 75 -17.90 25.75 -44.56
C ILE A 75 -16.42 25.51 -44.21
N ARG A 76 -15.96 24.25 -44.21
CA ARG A 76 -14.54 23.91 -43.96
C ARG A 76 -13.57 24.64 -44.89
N PHE A 77 -13.95 24.82 -46.16
CA PHE A 77 -13.12 25.53 -47.12
C PHE A 77 -12.87 27.00 -46.74
N TYR A 78 -13.81 27.64 -46.06
CA TYR A 78 -13.70 29.04 -45.60
C TYR A 78 -13.35 29.18 -44.10
N VAL A 79 -13.13 28.08 -43.38
CA VAL A 79 -12.69 28.12 -41.98
C VAL A 79 -11.37 28.89 -41.88
N GLY A 80 -11.39 30.06 -41.24
CA GLY A 80 -10.26 30.98 -41.07
C GLY A 80 -10.49 32.41 -41.58
N ASP A 81 -11.57 32.65 -42.34
CA ASP A 81 -12.02 33.99 -42.71
C ASP A 81 -13.39 34.29 -42.06
N ASP A 82 -13.35 35.03 -40.94
CA ASP A 82 -14.50 35.30 -40.07
C ASP A 82 -15.65 35.99 -40.82
N ALA A 83 -15.34 36.85 -41.79
CA ALA A 83 -16.35 37.64 -42.50
C ALA A 83 -17.14 36.76 -43.49
N THR A 84 -16.46 35.84 -44.18
CA THR A 84 -17.08 34.97 -45.18
C THR A 84 -17.83 33.81 -44.55
N THR A 85 -17.30 33.24 -43.46
CA THR A 85 -17.97 32.13 -42.72
C THR A 85 -19.32 32.56 -42.14
N VAL A 86 -19.37 33.74 -41.52
CA VAL A 86 -20.63 34.31 -40.98
C VAL A 86 -21.63 34.65 -42.09
N ALA A 87 -21.16 35.19 -43.21
CA ALA A 87 -22.01 35.51 -44.35
C ALA A 87 -22.63 34.24 -44.98
N ILE A 88 -21.82 33.19 -45.17
CA ILE A 88 -22.26 31.90 -45.72
C ILE A 88 -23.24 31.22 -44.77
N SER A 89 -22.96 31.17 -43.47
CA SER A 89 -23.83 30.56 -42.46
C SER A 89 -25.21 31.25 -42.40
N ASN A 90 -25.26 32.58 -42.42
CA ASN A 90 -26.52 33.32 -42.47
C ASN A 90 -27.29 33.08 -43.79
N ARG A 91 -26.56 32.97 -44.90
CA ARG A 91 -27.17 32.74 -46.22
C ARG A 91 -27.74 31.34 -46.36
N LEU A 92 -27.04 30.32 -45.87
CA LEU A 92 -27.52 28.93 -45.83
C LEU A 92 -28.77 28.84 -44.95
N ARG A 93 -28.77 29.47 -43.77
CA ARG A 93 -29.93 29.50 -42.88
C ARG A 93 -31.18 30.11 -43.52
N ASN A 94 -31.02 31.18 -44.29
CA ASN A 94 -32.14 31.86 -44.95
C ASN A 94 -32.61 31.13 -46.22
N SER A 95 -31.71 30.44 -46.92
CA SER A 95 -31.98 29.87 -48.25
C SER A 95 -32.43 28.42 -48.19
N CYS A 96 -31.90 27.63 -47.26
CA CYS A 96 -32.17 26.19 -47.10
C CYS A 96 -32.31 25.81 -45.61
N PRO A 97 -33.36 26.28 -44.91
CA PRO A 97 -33.55 26.08 -43.48
C PRO A 97 -33.82 24.62 -43.08
N THR A 98 -34.27 23.75 -44.00
CA THR A 98 -34.45 22.32 -43.70
C THR A 98 -33.16 21.52 -43.87
N LEU A 99 -32.17 22.06 -44.58
CA LEU A 99 -30.86 21.45 -44.81
C LEU A 99 -29.77 21.99 -43.89
N PHE A 100 -29.90 23.23 -43.40
CA PHE A 100 -28.95 23.86 -42.48
C PHE A 100 -29.69 24.55 -41.33
N THR A 101 -29.63 23.94 -40.15
CA THR A 101 -30.40 24.36 -38.98
C THR A 101 -29.68 25.43 -38.16
N ASN A 102 -30.39 25.96 -37.16
CA ASN A 102 -29.81 26.91 -36.21
C ASN A 102 -28.70 26.26 -35.37
N ASP A 103 -28.83 24.97 -35.06
CA ASP A 103 -27.86 24.20 -34.31
C ASP A 103 -26.61 23.93 -35.14
N ASP A 104 -26.75 23.61 -36.43
CA ASP A 104 -25.61 23.42 -37.35
C ASP A 104 -24.75 24.69 -37.45
N ALA A 105 -25.38 25.86 -37.52
CA ALA A 105 -24.67 27.14 -37.51
C ALA A 105 -23.94 27.43 -36.18
N LEU A 106 -24.45 26.93 -35.05
CA LEU A 106 -23.77 27.03 -33.76
C LEU A 106 -22.57 26.08 -33.71
N VAL A 107 -22.68 24.86 -34.25
CA VAL A 107 -21.55 23.92 -34.43
C VAL A 107 -20.47 24.59 -35.27
N VAL A 108 -20.83 25.22 -36.38
CA VAL A 108 -19.91 25.91 -37.30
C VAL A 108 -19.19 27.07 -36.61
N LYS A 109 -19.92 27.86 -35.84
CA LYS A 109 -19.33 28.94 -35.06
C LYS A 109 -18.41 28.42 -33.95
N ALA A 110 -18.75 27.30 -33.33
CA ALA A 110 -17.88 26.63 -32.37
C ALA A 110 -16.61 26.12 -33.05
N THR A 111 -16.72 25.38 -34.16
CA THR A 111 -15.56 24.86 -34.90
C THR A 111 -14.66 25.97 -35.42
N GLU A 112 -15.21 27.09 -35.89
CA GLU A 112 -14.46 28.29 -36.30
C GLU A 112 -13.62 28.87 -35.14
N ILE A 113 -14.22 29.02 -33.96
CA ILE A 113 -13.55 29.56 -32.76
C ILE A 113 -12.42 28.64 -32.26
N PHE A 114 -12.52 27.32 -32.47
CA PHE A 114 -11.60 26.33 -31.87
C PHE A 114 -10.61 25.67 -32.85
N ILE A 115 -10.88 25.70 -34.16
CA ILE A 115 -9.89 25.31 -35.19
C ILE A 115 -8.91 26.47 -35.45
N GLY A 116 -9.31 27.71 -35.15
CA GLY A 116 -8.44 28.89 -35.20
C GLY A 116 -7.37 28.91 -34.08
N PRO A 117 -6.17 29.46 -34.32
CA PRO A 117 -5.02 29.40 -33.40
C PRO A 117 -5.17 30.21 -32.08
N LYS A 118 -6.25 30.97 -31.89
CA LYS A 118 -6.46 31.82 -30.70
C LYS A 118 -7.94 31.92 -30.33
N ILE A 119 -8.29 31.43 -29.14
CA ILE A 119 -9.63 31.64 -28.55
C ILE A 119 -9.82 33.15 -28.28
N PRO A 120 -10.85 33.81 -28.82
CA PRO A 120 -11.09 35.24 -28.59
C PRO A 120 -11.50 35.51 -27.13
N LYS A 121 -10.53 35.86 -26.27
CA LYS A 121 -10.69 36.09 -24.82
C LYS A 121 -11.77 37.12 -24.41
N ARG A 122 -12.28 37.97 -25.32
CA ARG A 122 -13.29 39.01 -25.04
C ARG A 122 -14.75 38.50 -25.07
N SER A 123 -15.01 37.39 -25.77
CA SER A 123 -16.39 36.90 -25.98
C SER A 123 -16.76 35.75 -25.05
N ILE A 124 -15.79 35.15 -24.35
CA ILE A 124 -15.95 33.93 -23.54
C ILE A 124 -16.97 34.10 -22.39
N GLN A 125 -17.07 35.30 -21.80
CA GLN A 125 -18.03 35.58 -20.73
C GLN A 125 -19.50 35.53 -21.18
N LYS A 126 -19.77 35.74 -22.48
CA LYS A 126 -21.13 35.72 -23.06
C LYS A 126 -21.48 34.38 -23.68
N LEU A 127 -20.53 33.45 -23.78
CA LEU A 127 -20.78 32.11 -24.29
C LEU A 127 -21.48 31.27 -23.22
N ASN A 128 -22.50 30.52 -23.64
CA ASN A 128 -23.01 29.42 -22.84
C ASN A 128 -21.99 28.28 -22.91
N LEU A 129 -21.24 28.11 -21.83
CA LEU A 129 -20.16 27.14 -21.73
C LEU A 129 -20.67 25.71 -21.99
N VAL A 130 -21.77 25.33 -21.35
CA VAL A 130 -22.36 23.99 -21.45
C VAL A 130 -22.75 23.67 -22.89
N ASN A 131 -23.47 24.58 -23.56
CA ASN A 131 -23.88 24.37 -24.95
C ASN A 131 -22.66 24.26 -25.89
N THR A 132 -21.62 25.05 -25.64
CA THR A 132 -20.41 25.02 -26.48
C THR A 132 -19.64 23.70 -26.29
N CYS A 133 -19.52 23.23 -25.04
CA CYS A 133 -18.96 21.92 -24.73
C CYS A 133 -19.80 20.77 -25.31
N ASP A 134 -21.13 20.89 -25.31
CA ASP A 134 -22.02 19.89 -25.92
C ASP A 134 -21.77 19.75 -27.43
N LEU A 135 -21.56 20.87 -28.15
CA LEU A 135 -21.20 20.87 -29.57
C LEU A 135 -19.82 20.22 -29.81
N LEU A 136 -18.85 20.48 -28.92
CA LEU A 136 -17.52 19.86 -28.98
C LEU A 136 -17.59 18.34 -28.76
N ILE A 137 -18.50 17.87 -27.89
CA ILE A 137 -18.76 16.45 -27.67
C ILE A 137 -19.38 15.81 -28.92
N GLN A 138 -20.27 16.50 -29.65
CA GLN A 138 -20.86 15.97 -30.90
C GLN A 138 -19.80 15.68 -31.96
N ILE A 139 -18.76 16.53 -32.06
CA ILE A 139 -17.63 16.35 -32.98
C ILE A 139 -16.49 15.50 -32.40
N LEU A 140 -16.66 14.93 -31.20
CA LEU A 140 -15.70 14.09 -30.49
C LEU A 140 -14.34 14.79 -30.23
N GLN A 141 -14.36 16.08 -29.93
CA GLN A 141 -13.17 16.87 -29.58
C GLN A 141 -13.19 17.25 -28.09
N PHE A 142 -12.43 16.55 -27.26
CA PHE A 142 -12.49 16.72 -25.80
C PHE A 142 -11.42 17.66 -25.26
N LYS A 143 -10.22 17.68 -25.86
CA LYS A 143 -9.12 18.58 -25.44
C LYS A 143 -9.53 20.07 -25.38
N PRO A 144 -10.27 20.63 -26.37
CA PRO A 144 -10.68 22.04 -26.34
C PRO A 144 -11.67 22.39 -25.22
N ILE A 145 -12.38 21.41 -24.65
CA ILE A 145 -13.28 21.61 -23.51
C ILE A 145 -12.48 22.12 -22.30
N VAL A 146 -11.27 21.57 -22.09
CA VAL A 146 -10.37 22.00 -21.01
C VAL A 146 -9.93 23.43 -21.24
N ASP A 147 -9.48 23.76 -22.45
CA ASP A 147 -9.03 25.12 -22.80
C ASP A 147 -10.14 26.16 -22.60
N LEU A 148 -11.38 25.82 -22.96
CA LEU A 148 -12.53 26.68 -22.82
C LEU A 148 -12.90 26.90 -21.35
N ALA A 149 -12.94 25.83 -20.55
CA ALA A 149 -13.22 25.90 -19.12
C ALA A 149 -12.14 26.70 -18.37
N LEU A 150 -10.86 26.48 -18.67
CA LEU A 150 -9.75 27.24 -18.09
C LEU A 150 -9.80 28.72 -18.47
N ALA A 151 -10.05 29.03 -19.75
CA ALA A 151 -10.16 30.42 -20.21
C ALA A 151 -11.38 31.14 -19.61
N ARG A 152 -12.48 30.41 -19.39
CA ARG A 152 -13.67 30.91 -18.69
C ARG A 152 -13.36 31.20 -17.22
N ALA A 153 -12.73 30.26 -16.51
CA ALA A 153 -12.35 30.42 -15.11
C ALA A 153 -11.38 31.60 -14.90
N GLU A 154 -10.39 31.79 -15.77
CA GLU A 154 -9.45 32.91 -15.73
C GLU A 154 -10.17 34.26 -15.88
N LYS A 155 -11.21 34.31 -16.71
CA LYS A 155 -11.98 35.54 -16.97
C LYS A 155 -13.04 35.84 -15.92
N ASP A 156 -13.65 34.83 -15.33
CA ASP A 156 -14.67 35.01 -14.30
C ASP A 156 -14.07 35.41 -12.94
N ASP A 157 -12.80 35.04 -12.68
CA ASP A 157 -12.07 35.41 -11.46
C ASP A 157 -10.66 35.97 -11.79
N THR A 158 -10.65 37.18 -12.33
CA THR A 158 -9.40 37.90 -12.69
C THR A 158 -8.54 38.24 -11.49
N SER A 159 -9.15 38.45 -10.32
CA SER A 159 -8.48 38.76 -9.05
C SER A 159 -8.00 37.52 -8.29
N LYS A 160 -8.23 36.31 -8.81
CA LYS A 160 -7.86 35.02 -8.18
C LYS A 160 -8.39 34.89 -6.75
N LEU A 161 -9.57 35.43 -6.47
CA LEU A 161 -10.18 35.42 -5.14
C LEU A 161 -10.45 33.99 -4.67
N ALA A 162 -10.88 33.11 -5.59
CA ALA A 162 -11.14 31.70 -5.27
C ALA A 162 -9.85 30.97 -4.84
N LEU A 163 -8.71 31.29 -5.47
CA LEU A 163 -7.42 30.68 -5.13
C LEU A 163 -6.93 31.14 -3.74
N ILE A 164 -7.15 32.42 -3.41
CA ILE A 164 -6.81 32.97 -2.10
C ILE A 164 -7.68 32.33 -1.02
N ALA A 165 -8.97 32.14 -1.29
CA ALA A 165 -9.90 31.48 -0.38
C ALA A 165 -9.49 30.04 -0.11
N TYR A 166 -9.13 29.29 -1.16
CA TYR A 166 -8.63 27.92 -1.06
C TYR A 166 -7.37 27.84 -0.19
N ARG A 167 -6.31 28.59 -0.53
CA ARG A 167 -5.03 28.52 0.20
C ARG A 167 -5.11 28.96 1.66
N LYS A 168 -6.05 29.84 2.01
CA LYS A 168 -6.20 30.34 3.39
C LYS A 168 -7.25 29.60 4.21
N GLN A 169 -7.96 28.61 3.63
CA GLN A 169 -9.07 27.89 4.29
C GLN A 169 -10.11 28.84 4.92
N ILE A 170 -10.33 30.00 4.31
CA ILE A 170 -11.29 30.97 4.82
C ILE A 170 -12.67 30.54 4.35
N GLY A 171 -13.51 30.08 5.28
CA GLY A 171 -14.96 30.04 5.11
C GLY A 171 -15.47 31.48 4.95
N SER A 172 -15.43 31.99 3.74
CA SER A 172 -15.61 33.41 3.47
C SER A 172 -17.08 33.82 3.64
N ALA A 173 -17.34 34.73 4.58
CA ALA A 173 -18.61 35.46 4.67
C ALA A 173 -18.77 36.52 3.56
N ASP A 174 -17.76 36.71 2.71
CA ASP A 174 -17.78 37.64 1.58
C ASP A 174 -18.43 36.98 0.35
N ASP A 175 -19.54 37.57 -0.10
CA ASP A 175 -20.32 37.14 -1.26
C ASP A 175 -19.48 37.13 -2.55
N ALA A 176 -18.51 38.04 -2.70
CA ALA A 176 -17.67 38.13 -3.89
C ALA A 176 -16.73 36.91 -4.03
N VAL A 177 -16.22 36.40 -2.91
CA VAL A 177 -15.39 35.20 -2.88
C VAL A 177 -16.22 33.96 -3.17
N ASN A 178 -17.41 33.86 -2.57
CA ASN A 178 -18.34 32.75 -2.81
C ASN A 178 -18.81 32.70 -4.27
N GLU A 179 -19.07 33.86 -4.87
CA GLU A 179 -19.41 33.97 -6.29
C GLU A 179 -18.24 33.54 -7.20
N ALA A 180 -17.00 33.97 -6.88
CA ALA A 180 -15.81 33.55 -7.63
C ALA A 180 -15.57 32.04 -7.56
N VAL A 181 -15.72 31.43 -6.38
CA VAL A 181 -15.60 29.97 -6.18
C VAL A 181 -16.68 29.23 -6.98
N ARG A 182 -17.94 29.68 -6.92
CA ARG A 182 -19.04 29.07 -7.69
C ARG A 182 -18.79 29.14 -9.19
N LYS A 183 -18.47 30.31 -9.73
CA LYS A 183 -18.21 30.48 -11.17
C LYS A 183 -17.06 29.61 -11.68
N ARG A 184 -15.98 29.48 -10.90
CA ARG A 184 -14.88 28.56 -11.25
C ARG A 184 -15.32 27.10 -11.17
N SER A 185 -16.07 26.72 -10.14
CA SER A 185 -16.62 25.36 -10.01
C SER A 185 -17.53 25.00 -11.18
N ASP A 186 -18.40 25.91 -11.61
CA ASP A 186 -19.28 25.72 -12.77
C ASP A 186 -18.50 25.60 -14.09
N ALA A 187 -17.34 26.26 -14.20
CA ALA A 187 -16.47 26.09 -15.36
C ALA A 187 -15.78 24.73 -15.35
N TYR A 188 -15.26 24.29 -14.20
CA TYR A 188 -14.58 23.01 -14.08
C TYR A 188 -15.53 21.81 -14.10
N SER A 189 -16.83 21.99 -13.80
CA SER A 189 -17.81 20.89 -13.89
C SER A 189 -17.93 20.37 -15.32
N CYS A 190 -17.77 21.22 -16.33
CA CYS A 190 -17.70 20.78 -17.74
C CYS A 190 -16.52 19.84 -18.01
N ILE A 191 -15.39 20.04 -17.32
CA ILE A 191 -14.21 19.15 -17.40
C ILE A 191 -14.54 17.82 -16.73
N THR A 192 -15.04 17.83 -15.49
CA THR A 192 -15.32 16.59 -14.76
C THR A 192 -16.40 15.76 -15.43
N ASP A 193 -17.43 16.38 -15.98
CA ASP A 193 -18.52 15.68 -16.66
C ASP A 193 -18.06 15.08 -17.99
N ALA A 194 -17.21 15.78 -18.76
CA ALA A 194 -16.63 15.23 -19.97
C ALA A 194 -15.67 14.05 -19.65
N LEU A 195 -14.87 14.16 -18.59
CA LEU A 195 -14.04 13.04 -18.09
C LEU A 195 -14.89 11.85 -17.64
N GLU A 196 -16.02 12.10 -16.98
CA GLU A 196 -16.96 11.07 -16.53
C GLU A 196 -17.54 10.30 -17.72
N LEU A 197 -18.01 11.01 -18.75
CA LEU A 197 -18.52 10.41 -19.98
C LEU A 197 -17.48 9.50 -20.65
N LEU A 198 -16.25 10.01 -20.82
CA LEU A 198 -15.16 9.25 -21.41
C LEU A 198 -14.76 8.04 -20.54
N HIS A 199 -14.74 8.20 -19.23
CA HIS A 199 -14.41 7.12 -18.30
C HIS A 199 -15.44 6.00 -18.32
N LEU A 200 -16.74 6.33 -18.41
CA LEU A 200 -17.81 5.35 -18.53
C LEU A 200 -17.64 4.51 -19.81
N VAL A 201 -17.42 5.17 -20.96
CA VAL A 201 -17.22 4.48 -22.24
C VAL A 201 -15.92 3.68 -22.28
N ALA A 202 -14.83 4.19 -21.69
CA ALA A 202 -13.56 3.47 -21.59
C ALA A 202 -13.69 2.16 -20.78
N ASN A 203 -14.55 2.13 -19.76
CA ASN A 203 -14.78 0.97 -18.90
C ASN A 203 -15.92 0.04 -19.37
N SER A 204 -16.63 0.41 -20.44
CA SER A 204 -17.74 -0.36 -21.02
C SER A 204 -17.36 -1.76 -21.50
N ALA A 205 -16.07 -2.02 -21.74
CA ALA A 205 -15.54 -3.34 -22.11
C ALA A 205 -15.56 -4.36 -20.96
N VAL A 206 -15.64 -3.89 -19.70
CA VAL A 206 -15.57 -4.73 -18.49
C VAL A 206 -16.96 -4.97 -17.87
N GLN A 207 -17.92 -4.08 -18.12
CA GLN A 207 -19.32 -4.18 -17.69
C GLN A 207 -20.22 -3.64 -18.80
N PRO A 208 -21.20 -4.41 -19.33
CA PRO A 208 -22.06 -3.94 -20.40
C PRO A 208 -22.89 -2.74 -19.91
N ILE A 209 -22.69 -1.58 -20.53
CA ILE A 209 -23.50 -0.39 -20.28
C ILE A 209 -24.92 -0.70 -20.76
N SER A 210 -25.88 -0.79 -19.84
CA SER A 210 -27.29 -0.78 -20.22
C SER A 210 -27.66 0.63 -20.69
N SER A 211 -28.47 0.72 -21.76
CA SER A 211 -28.90 2.01 -22.33
C SER A 211 -29.56 2.96 -21.31
N SER A 212 -29.98 2.44 -20.15
CA SER A 212 -30.59 3.16 -19.02
C SER A 212 -29.62 3.84 -18.05
N THR A 213 -28.30 3.54 -18.08
CA THR A 213 -27.35 4.16 -17.12
C THR A 213 -26.96 5.60 -17.51
N LEU A 214 -26.98 5.92 -18.81
CA LEU A 214 -26.70 7.27 -19.32
C LEU A 214 -27.95 8.16 -19.33
N SER A 215 -29.15 7.59 -19.47
CA SER A 215 -30.41 8.35 -19.42
C SER A 215 -30.80 8.80 -18.02
N ASN A 216 -30.27 8.15 -16.96
CA ASN A 216 -30.62 8.41 -15.56
C ASN A 216 -29.60 9.27 -14.81
N ALA A 217 -28.44 9.56 -15.40
CA ALA A 217 -27.45 10.44 -14.82
C ALA A 217 -27.64 11.86 -15.38
N SER A 218 -27.80 12.83 -14.48
CA SER A 218 -28.01 14.25 -14.78
C SER A 218 -26.73 14.91 -15.30
N TYR A 219 -26.20 14.43 -16.42
CA TYR A 219 -25.04 15.05 -17.07
C TYR A 219 -25.43 16.42 -17.64
N LEU A 220 -24.47 17.35 -17.65
CA LEU A 220 -24.66 18.68 -18.26
C LEU A 220 -24.92 18.63 -19.77
N PHE A 221 -24.59 17.52 -20.44
CA PHE A 221 -24.50 17.42 -21.90
C PHE A 221 -25.64 16.58 -22.50
N SER A 222 -26.50 17.21 -23.32
CA SER A 222 -27.53 16.54 -24.10
C SER A 222 -26.97 15.55 -25.13
N SER A 223 -25.73 15.78 -25.60
CA SER A 223 -25.07 15.01 -26.65
C SER A 223 -24.20 13.86 -26.13
N ALA A 224 -24.38 13.46 -24.88
CA ALA A 224 -23.62 12.38 -24.23
C ALA A 224 -23.64 11.05 -25.02
N ASP A 225 -24.71 10.78 -25.78
CA ASP A 225 -24.82 9.57 -26.60
C ASP A 225 -23.81 9.50 -27.76
N TYR A 226 -23.27 10.63 -28.22
CA TYR A 226 -22.27 10.65 -29.30
C TYR A 226 -20.96 10.00 -28.86
N VAL A 227 -20.62 10.06 -27.56
CA VAL A 227 -19.42 9.45 -27.00
C VAL A 227 -19.42 7.93 -27.17
N LYS A 228 -20.60 7.28 -27.28
CA LYS A 228 -20.72 5.84 -27.57
C LYS A 228 -20.15 5.44 -28.93
N LYS A 229 -19.98 6.39 -29.86
CA LYS A 229 -19.37 6.14 -31.17
C LYS A 229 -17.85 5.88 -31.06
N LEU A 230 -17.23 6.25 -29.94
CA LEU A 230 -15.82 5.96 -29.68
C LEU A 230 -15.63 4.51 -29.26
N SER A 231 -14.55 3.90 -29.71
CA SER A 231 -14.09 2.64 -29.14
C SER A 231 -13.64 2.88 -27.67
N PRO A 232 -13.73 1.86 -26.78
CA PRO A 232 -13.25 1.99 -25.41
C PRO A 232 -11.77 2.41 -25.32
N ALA A 233 -10.94 1.96 -26.26
CA ALA A 233 -9.54 2.36 -26.35
C ALA A 233 -9.38 3.85 -26.71
N ASN A 234 -10.15 4.35 -27.68
CA ASN A 234 -10.11 5.77 -28.06
C ASN A 234 -10.68 6.66 -26.96
N ALA A 235 -11.75 6.23 -26.28
CA ALA A 235 -12.30 6.95 -25.13
C ALA A 235 -11.27 7.08 -23.99
N LYS A 236 -10.47 6.03 -23.75
CA LYS A 236 -9.35 6.09 -22.80
C LYS A 236 -8.27 7.07 -23.25
N LEU A 237 -7.88 7.04 -24.54
CA LEU A 237 -6.87 7.96 -25.08
C LEU A 237 -7.31 9.42 -24.96
N GLU A 238 -8.55 9.74 -25.30
CA GLU A 238 -9.10 11.09 -25.18
C GLU A 238 -9.17 11.54 -23.71
N ARG A 239 -9.56 10.65 -22.80
CA ARG A 239 -9.57 10.94 -21.35
C ARG A 239 -8.17 11.27 -20.86
N ASP A 240 -7.18 10.46 -21.21
CA ASP A 240 -5.81 10.63 -20.77
C ASP A 240 -5.18 11.91 -21.39
N ALA A 241 -5.52 12.23 -22.64
CA ALA A 241 -5.14 13.49 -23.30
C ALA A 241 -5.74 14.72 -22.61
N MET A 242 -6.98 14.61 -22.14
CA MET A 242 -7.68 15.67 -21.42
C MET A 242 -7.07 15.91 -20.02
N ILE A 243 -6.72 14.84 -19.30
CA ILE A 243 -5.98 14.92 -18.02
C ILE A 243 -4.60 15.56 -18.24
N ALA A 244 -3.86 15.13 -19.27
CA ALA A 244 -2.56 15.71 -19.60
C ALA A 244 -2.67 17.22 -19.89
N ARG A 245 -3.71 17.64 -20.62
CA ARG A 245 -3.94 19.06 -20.90
C ARG A 245 -4.20 19.88 -19.64
N VAL A 246 -4.89 19.31 -18.64
CA VAL A 246 -5.08 19.97 -17.32
C VAL A 246 -3.73 20.08 -16.61
N PHE A 247 -2.89 19.05 -16.61
CA PHE A 247 -1.57 19.08 -15.97
C PHE A 247 -0.56 20.01 -16.64
N GLU A 248 -0.75 20.33 -17.92
CA GLU A 248 -0.02 21.40 -18.63
C GLU A 248 -0.47 22.82 -18.24
N SER A 249 -1.60 22.97 -17.54
CA SER A 249 -2.12 24.28 -17.15
C SER A 249 -1.41 24.84 -15.90
N GLU A 250 -1.52 26.15 -15.67
CA GLU A 250 -0.99 26.80 -14.46
C GLU A 250 -2.07 27.03 -13.39
N ASP A 251 -3.30 26.54 -13.61
CA ASP A 251 -4.44 26.80 -12.72
C ASP A 251 -4.56 25.73 -11.63
N GLU A 252 -4.09 26.06 -10.42
CA GLU A 252 -4.09 25.15 -9.26
C GLU A 252 -5.48 24.61 -8.92
N LEU A 253 -6.55 25.42 -9.05
CA LEU A 253 -7.90 24.96 -8.71
C LEU A 253 -8.44 23.93 -9.70
N ALA A 254 -8.11 24.06 -10.98
CA ALA A 254 -8.45 23.06 -11.99
C ALA A 254 -7.77 21.70 -11.69
N HIS A 255 -6.52 21.74 -11.22
CA HIS A 255 -5.81 20.54 -10.78
C HIS A 255 -6.52 19.89 -9.58
N VAL A 256 -6.87 20.68 -8.56
CA VAL A 256 -7.59 20.19 -7.36
C VAL A 256 -8.91 19.51 -7.74
N THR A 257 -9.70 20.09 -8.64
CA THR A 257 -10.94 19.49 -9.12
C THR A 257 -10.70 18.14 -9.81
N VAL A 258 -9.70 18.05 -10.68
CA VAL A 258 -9.34 16.80 -11.37
C VAL A 258 -8.73 15.78 -10.40
N PHE A 259 -7.97 16.20 -9.39
CA PHE A 259 -7.43 15.33 -8.35
C PHE A 259 -8.56 14.67 -7.55
N HIS A 260 -9.56 15.44 -7.12
CA HIS A 260 -10.75 14.88 -6.47
C HIS A 260 -11.47 13.88 -7.36
N TRP A 261 -11.64 14.19 -8.65
CA TRP A 261 -12.27 13.28 -9.60
C TRP A 261 -11.45 11.98 -9.75
N LEU A 262 -10.14 12.05 -9.99
CA LEU A 262 -9.25 10.89 -10.11
C LEU A 262 -9.27 10.00 -8.86
N LEU A 263 -9.26 10.62 -7.67
CA LEU A 263 -9.36 9.90 -6.39
C LEU A 263 -10.73 9.26 -6.16
N SER A 264 -11.82 9.86 -6.67
CA SER A 264 -13.16 9.28 -6.60
C SER A 264 -13.28 8.02 -7.46
N LYS A 265 -12.52 7.95 -8.56
CA LYS A 265 -12.48 6.81 -9.50
C LYS A 265 -11.40 5.77 -9.19
N GLY A 266 -10.68 5.92 -8.09
CA GLY A 266 -9.61 5.00 -7.70
C GLY A 266 -8.37 5.06 -8.61
N MET A 267 -8.19 6.13 -9.40
CA MET A 267 -7.03 6.33 -10.27
C MET A 267 -5.90 7.07 -9.55
N SER A 268 -5.55 6.63 -8.34
CA SER A 268 -4.46 7.24 -7.56
C SER A 268 -3.10 7.08 -8.20
N ASP A 269 -2.89 6.01 -8.97
CA ASP A 269 -1.59 5.70 -9.57
C ASP A 269 -1.21 6.75 -10.63
N VAL A 270 -2.19 7.22 -11.42
CA VAL A 270 -1.99 8.29 -12.41
C VAL A 270 -1.53 9.59 -11.74
N LEU A 271 -2.08 9.91 -10.57
CA LEU A 271 -1.67 11.09 -9.79
C LEU A 271 -0.24 10.96 -9.30
N ILE A 272 0.10 9.79 -8.77
CA ILE A 272 1.43 9.49 -8.24
C ILE A 272 2.48 9.57 -9.37
N GLU A 273 2.16 9.09 -10.58
CA GLU A 273 3.05 9.12 -11.74
C GLU A 273 3.21 10.51 -12.38
N SER A 274 2.20 11.37 -12.27
CA SER A 274 2.13 12.66 -12.97
C SER A 274 3.20 13.69 -12.58
N ARG A 275 3.90 13.50 -11.45
CA ARG A 275 4.88 14.45 -10.87
C ARG A 275 4.38 15.91 -10.82
N CYS A 276 3.07 16.12 -10.64
CA CYS A 276 2.49 17.46 -10.63
C CYS A 276 2.93 18.26 -9.39
N ARG A 277 3.35 19.51 -9.59
CA ARG A 277 3.85 20.42 -8.52
C ARG A 277 2.78 20.83 -7.49
N PHE A 278 1.50 20.79 -7.86
CA PHE A 278 0.39 21.20 -7.00
C PHE A 278 -0.14 20.06 -6.14
N PHE A 279 0.26 18.82 -6.42
CA PHE A 279 -0.28 17.64 -5.74
C PHE A 279 0.12 17.58 -4.27
N GLU A 280 1.36 17.96 -3.94
CA GLU A 280 1.83 18.03 -2.56
C GLU A 280 1.00 19.02 -1.72
N GLY A 281 0.78 20.24 -2.24
CA GLY A 281 -0.04 21.26 -1.58
C GLY A 281 -1.48 20.82 -1.38
N PHE A 282 -2.07 20.14 -2.38
CA PHE A 282 -3.40 19.54 -2.28
C PHE A 282 -3.48 18.50 -1.16
N LEU A 283 -2.50 17.58 -1.08
CA LEU A 283 -2.49 16.55 -0.04
C LEU A 283 -2.36 17.15 1.36
N PHE A 284 -1.49 18.15 1.55
CA PHE A 284 -1.39 18.86 2.83
C PHE A 284 -2.72 19.52 3.23
N HIS A 285 -3.38 20.20 2.30
CA HIS A 285 -4.67 20.83 2.54
C HIS A 285 -5.74 19.81 2.99
N GLU A 286 -5.85 18.67 2.31
CA GLU A 286 -6.81 17.62 2.67
C GLU A 286 -6.49 16.94 4.01
N ILE A 287 -5.21 16.88 4.39
CA ILE A 287 -4.77 16.36 5.69
C ILE A 287 -5.14 17.34 6.81
N GLU A 288 -4.94 18.64 6.61
CA GLU A 288 -5.32 19.70 7.57
C GLU A 288 -6.84 19.76 7.80
N GLU A 289 -7.65 19.52 6.76
CA GLU A 289 -9.11 19.41 6.87
C GLU A 289 -9.59 18.15 7.63
N GLY A 290 -8.68 17.30 8.10
CA GLY A 290 -9.02 16.16 8.96
C GLY A 290 -9.43 14.89 8.21
N LYS A 291 -9.25 14.82 6.88
CA LYS A 291 -9.54 13.61 6.08
C LYS A 291 -8.41 12.55 6.16
N GLY A 292 -7.59 12.62 7.22
CA GLY A 292 -6.12 12.53 7.18
C GLY A 292 -5.43 11.20 6.85
N ASN A 293 -6.01 10.00 6.95
CA ASN A 293 -5.22 8.77 6.73
C ASN A 293 -5.06 8.38 5.26
N LYS A 294 -6.12 8.47 4.45
CA LYS A 294 -6.08 8.11 3.03
C LYS A 294 -5.10 8.98 2.25
N TYR A 295 -5.03 10.27 2.60
CA TYR A 295 -4.15 11.23 1.95
C TYR A 295 -2.70 11.12 2.41
N LEU A 296 -2.45 10.78 3.68
CA LEU A 296 -1.09 10.44 4.14
C LEU A 296 -0.55 9.21 3.41
N GLU A 297 -1.39 8.20 3.16
CA GLU A 297 -1.00 7.02 2.38
C GLU A 297 -0.62 7.36 0.92
N LEU A 298 -1.30 8.34 0.31
CA LEU A 298 -0.95 8.82 -1.03
C LEU A 298 0.33 9.66 -1.01
N LEU A 299 0.55 10.45 0.04
CA LEU A 299 1.68 11.36 0.16
C LEU A 299 3.02 10.63 0.23
N TRP A 300 3.14 9.58 1.06
CA TRP A 300 4.40 8.84 1.12
C TRP A 300 4.67 8.07 -0.17
N LYS A 301 3.65 7.52 -0.83
CA LYS A 301 3.77 6.85 -2.14
C LYS A 301 4.24 7.82 -3.23
N TYR A 302 3.72 9.05 -3.20
CA TYR A 302 4.17 10.12 -4.09
C TYR A 302 5.64 10.47 -3.85
N TYR A 303 6.07 10.63 -2.59
CA TYR A 303 7.47 10.91 -2.29
C TYR A 303 8.42 9.76 -2.66
N GLU A 304 8.01 8.51 -2.47
CA GLU A 304 8.78 7.34 -2.90
C GLU A 304 9.02 7.35 -4.42
N LYS A 305 7.99 7.65 -5.21
CA LYS A 305 8.09 7.72 -6.68
C LYS A 305 8.86 8.93 -7.20
N ASN A 306 8.92 9.99 -6.41
CA ASN A 306 9.72 11.18 -6.70
C ASN A 306 11.14 11.13 -6.12
N GLU A 307 11.58 9.96 -5.65
CA GLU A 307 12.92 9.74 -5.07
C GLU A 307 13.20 10.56 -3.80
N ASN A 308 12.17 11.14 -3.18
CA ASN A 308 12.29 11.83 -1.90
C ASN A 308 12.05 10.87 -0.74
N TYR A 309 12.96 9.90 -0.61
CA TYR A 309 12.81 8.81 0.36
C TYR A 309 12.83 9.28 1.83
N VAL A 310 13.52 10.38 2.13
CA VAL A 310 13.58 10.91 3.51
C VAL A 310 12.23 11.48 3.95
N ALA A 311 11.53 12.21 3.06
CA ALA A 311 10.19 12.72 3.37
C ALA A 311 9.17 11.59 3.50
N ALA A 312 9.24 10.58 2.63
CA ALA A 312 8.42 9.37 2.73
C ALA A 312 8.61 8.64 4.07
N ALA A 313 9.88 8.42 4.47
CA ALA A 313 10.21 7.78 5.73
C ALA A 313 9.69 8.56 6.95
N LYS A 314 9.80 9.89 6.95
CA LYS A 314 9.25 10.75 8.02
C LYS A 314 7.74 10.59 8.18
N ILE A 315 6.99 10.62 7.07
CA ILE A 315 5.54 10.44 7.13
C ILE A 315 5.16 9.05 7.62
N LEU A 316 5.84 8.01 7.16
CA LEU A 316 5.60 6.64 7.60
C LEU A 316 5.88 6.48 9.11
N THR A 317 6.97 7.05 9.61
CA THR A 317 7.30 7.06 11.05
C THR A 317 6.26 7.84 11.87
N ASP A 318 5.79 8.98 11.37
CA ASP A 318 4.75 9.78 12.03
C ASP A 318 3.41 9.04 12.05
N MET A 319 3.03 8.37 10.94
CA MET A 319 1.83 7.52 10.90
C MET A 319 1.91 6.34 11.86
N ALA A 320 3.09 5.73 12.00
CA ALA A 320 3.33 4.64 12.95
C ALA A 320 3.34 5.11 14.41
N SER A 321 3.68 6.38 14.68
CA SER A 321 3.80 6.94 16.04
C SER A 321 2.50 7.58 16.55
N LYS A 322 1.64 8.12 15.66
CA LYS A 322 0.38 8.76 16.04
C LYS A 322 -0.56 7.77 16.76
N ALA A 323 -0.96 8.08 17.99
CA ALA A 323 -1.93 7.30 18.75
C ALA A 323 -3.35 7.51 18.21
N GLY A 324 -4.20 6.47 18.28
CA GLY A 324 -5.63 6.59 17.96
C GLY A 324 -6.00 6.61 16.47
N THR A 325 -5.02 6.43 15.56
CA THR A 325 -5.33 6.12 14.16
C THR A 325 -5.97 4.73 14.06
N LYS A 326 -6.83 4.49 13.05
CA LYS A 326 -7.39 3.16 12.74
C LYS A 326 -6.32 2.10 12.36
N ALA A 327 -5.04 2.44 12.45
CA ALA A 327 -3.93 1.57 12.10
C ALA A 327 -3.66 0.57 13.23
N ASN A 328 -3.77 -0.72 12.92
CA ASN A 328 -3.42 -1.78 13.86
C ASN A 328 -1.89 -1.93 14.01
N LEU A 329 -1.45 -2.67 15.02
CA LEU A 329 -0.01 -2.85 15.29
C LEU A 329 0.74 -3.47 14.10
N SER A 330 0.12 -4.40 13.37
CA SER A 330 0.73 -4.99 12.17
C SER A 330 0.97 -3.96 11.06
N GLN A 331 0.02 -3.05 10.83
CA GLN A 331 0.15 -1.96 9.86
C GLN A 331 1.23 -0.98 10.29
N ARG A 332 1.35 -0.68 11.59
CA ARG A 332 2.46 0.16 12.12
C ARG A 332 3.82 -0.48 11.86
N ILE A 333 3.95 -1.80 12.05
CA ILE A 333 5.17 -2.56 11.72
C ILE A 333 5.46 -2.48 10.21
N THR A 334 4.44 -2.62 9.36
CA THR A 334 4.60 -2.45 7.91
C THR A 334 5.07 -1.05 7.55
N TYR A 335 4.49 -0.01 8.15
CA TYR A 335 4.90 1.38 7.93
C TYR A 335 6.35 1.63 8.36
N LEU A 336 6.77 1.14 9.54
CA LEU A 336 8.14 1.26 10.02
C LEU A 336 9.13 0.46 9.16
N SER A 337 8.75 -0.75 8.74
CA SER A 337 9.55 -1.57 7.81
C SER A 337 9.75 -0.88 6.48
N HIS A 338 8.71 -0.24 5.96
CA HIS A 338 8.80 0.52 4.70
C HIS A 338 9.60 1.81 4.89
N ALA A 339 9.42 2.52 6.01
CA ALA A 339 10.24 3.70 6.35
C ALA A 339 11.72 3.35 6.38
N LEU A 340 12.06 2.16 6.91
CA LEU A 340 13.43 1.64 6.95
C LEU A 340 13.97 1.36 5.53
N MET A 341 13.17 0.79 4.63
CA MET A 341 13.56 0.59 3.23
C MET A 341 13.78 1.94 2.51
N CYS A 342 12.90 2.91 2.74
CA CYS A 342 13.03 4.25 2.16
C CYS A 342 14.32 4.94 2.65
N ILE A 343 14.59 4.96 3.96
CA ILE A 343 15.79 5.63 4.48
C ILE A 343 17.09 4.93 4.05
N GLN A 344 17.06 3.60 3.85
CA GLN A 344 18.18 2.85 3.29
C GLN A 344 18.44 3.18 1.81
N SER A 345 17.40 3.57 1.08
CA SER A 345 17.51 3.99 -0.33
C SER A 345 17.95 5.45 -0.47
N ALA A 346 17.96 6.22 0.63
CA ALA A 346 18.43 7.60 0.66
C ALA A 346 19.96 7.68 0.78
N ALA A 347 20.51 8.87 0.50
CA ALA A 347 21.95 9.11 0.67
C ALA A 347 22.39 8.93 2.14
N GLU A 348 23.55 8.32 2.35
CA GLU A 348 24.13 8.10 3.67
C GLU A 348 24.70 9.40 4.26
N THR A 349 23.85 10.16 4.93
CA THR A 349 24.24 11.32 5.74
C THR A 349 24.15 10.98 7.21
N LYS A 350 24.93 11.67 8.07
CA LYS A 350 24.89 11.46 9.52
C LYS A 350 23.46 11.56 10.08
N ALA A 351 22.69 12.56 9.65
CA ALA A 351 21.29 12.72 10.06
C ALA A 351 20.40 11.57 9.59
N ASN A 352 20.62 11.02 8.40
CA ASN A 352 19.86 9.86 7.91
C ASN A 352 20.24 8.57 8.63
N LEU A 353 21.49 8.41 9.06
CA LEU A 353 21.92 7.27 9.89
C LEU A 353 21.32 7.32 11.29
N GLU A 354 21.29 8.51 11.92
CA GLU A 354 20.60 8.73 13.20
C GLU A 354 19.11 8.44 13.07
N PHE A 355 18.46 8.93 12.01
CA PHE A 355 17.05 8.66 11.76
C PHE A 355 16.77 7.20 11.43
N LYS A 356 17.67 6.51 10.72
CA LYS A 356 17.59 5.06 10.48
C LYS A 356 17.63 4.28 11.79
N GLN A 357 18.49 4.67 12.72
CA GLN A 357 18.55 4.05 14.04
C GLN A 357 17.24 4.28 14.82
N ASP A 358 16.70 5.50 14.84
CA ASP A 358 15.41 5.79 15.49
C ASP A 358 14.25 4.96 14.91
N ILE A 359 14.22 4.75 13.59
CA ILE A 359 13.23 3.86 12.95
C ILE A 359 13.44 2.41 13.39
N GLN A 360 14.69 1.94 13.45
CA GLN A 360 15.01 0.58 13.89
C GLN A 360 14.59 0.35 15.34
N ASP A 361 14.91 1.27 16.24
CA ASP A 361 14.55 1.18 17.66
C ASP A 361 13.02 1.12 17.82
N LYS A 362 12.27 1.94 17.08
CA LYS A 362 10.79 1.89 17.06
C LYS A 362 10.24 0.58 16.48
N LEU A 363 10.90 0.03 15.46
CA LEU A 363 10.51 -1.24 14.86
C LEU A 363 10.72 -2.40 15.83
N ASP A 364 11.84 -2.41 16.55
CA ASP A 364 12.15 -3.43 17.55
C ASP A 364 11.11 -3.39 18.68
N VAL A 365 10.80 -2.19 19.20
CA VAL A 365 9.71 -1.98 20.18
C VAL A 365 8.37 -2.49 19.66
N ALA A 366 8.01 -2.17 18.41
CA ALA A 366 6.75 -2.62 17.82
C ALA A 366 6.68 -4.15 17.68
N GLN A 367 7.80 -4.81 17.35
CA GLN A 367 7.88 -6.27 17.29
C GLN A 367 7.74 -6.92 18.67
N ILE A 368 8.39 -6.37 19.70
CA ILE A 368 8.23 -6.82 21.10
C ILE A 368 6.78 -6.68 21.53
N GLN A 369 6.15 -5.55 21.19
CA GLN A 369 4.74 -5.30 21.47
C GLN A 369 3.83 -6.32 20.76
N GLN A 370 4.16 -6.71 19.51
CA GLN A 370 3.40 -7.71 18.77
C GLN A 370 3.53 -9.11 19.36
N LYS A 371 4.74 -9.49 19.80
CA LYS A 371 4.95 -10.73 20.55
C LYS A 371 4.18 -10.73 21.87
N THR A 372 4.23 -9.61 22.61
CA THR A 372 3.47 -9.44 23.86
C THR A 372 1.98 -9.67 23.64
N LYS A 373 1.42 -9.07 22.58
CA LYS A 373 0.03 -9.29 22.16
C LYS A 373 -0.25 -10.77 21.86
N ALA A 374 0.60 -11.44 21.06
CA ALA A 374 0.43 -12.86 20.73
C ALA A 374 0.52 -13.77 21.97
N SER A 375 1.42 -13.44 22.92
CA SER A 375 1.54 -14.14 24.20
C SER A 375 0.27 -13.99 25.04
N LEU A 376 -0.31 -12.78 25.10
CA LEU A 376 -1.58 -12.53 25.79
C LEU A 376 -2.77 -13.23 25.12
N GLU A 377 -2.82 -13.26 23.79
CA GLU A 377 -3.87 -13.97 23.04
C GLU A 377 -3.79 -15.49 23.26
N SER A 378 -2.59 -16.06 23.25
CA SER A 378 -2.38 -17.51 23.47
C SER A 378 -2.57 -17.93 24.93
N SER A 379 -2.21 -17.06 25.89
CA SER A 379 -2.25 -17.35 27.32
C SER A 379 -3.50 -16.80 28.01
N GLY A 380 -4.39 -16.14 27.26
CA GLY A 380 -5.56 -15.44 27.78
C GLY A 380 -6.51 -16.29 28.63
N SER A 381 -6.53 -17.61 28.42
CA SER A 381 -7.34 -18.55 29.22
C SER A 381 -6.81 -18.80 30.63
N ARG A 382 -5.52 -18.49 30.90
CA ARG A 382 -4.88 -18.72 32.20
C ARG A 382 -5.16 -17.60 33.21
N TYR A 383 -5.61 -16.44 32.75
CA TYR A 383 -5.86 -15.28 33.61
C TYR A 383 -7.31 -15.27 34.11
N SER A 384 -7.50 -14.96 35.39
CA SER A 384 -8.81 -14.86 36.03
C SER A 384 -9.63 -13.67 35.51
N ASP A 385 -8.98 -12.52 35.25
CA ASP A 385 -9.63 -11.33 34.70
C ASP A 385 -9.45 -11.23 33.17
N GLN A 386 -10.36 -11.86 32.43
CA GLN A 386 -10.37 -11.77 30.97
C GLN A 386 -10.67 -10.37 30.44
N ARG A 387 -11.30 -9.48 31.23
CA ARG A 387 -11.57 -8.11 30.78
C ARG A 387 -10.28 -7.30 30.75
N GLN A 388 -9.42 -7.48 31.76
CA GLN A 388 -8.11 -6.84 31.80
C GLN A 388 -7.21 -7.29 30.64
N VAL A 389 -7.22 -8.59 30.29
CA VAL A 389 -6.46 -9.11 29.13
C VAL A 389 -6.96 -8.50 27.82
N ARG A 390 -8.28 -8.44 27.61
CA ARG A 390 -8.85 -7.82 26.40
C ARG A 390 -8.53 -6.34 26.29
N ALA A 391 -8.63 -5.59 27.39
CA ALA A 391 -8.26 -4.18 27.43
C ALA A 391 -6.76 -3.98 27.14
N ALA A 392 -5.89 -4.85 27.65
CA ALA A 392 -4.46 -4.80 27.35
C ALA A 392 -4.16 -5.08 25.87
N ILE A 393 -4.81 -6.08 25.26
CA ILE A 393 -4.68 -6.37 23.82
C ILE A 393 -5.14 -5.18 22.98
N GLU A 394 -6.25 -4.55 23.34
CA GLU A 394 -6.75 -3.37 22.64
C GLU A 394 -5.78 -2.18 22.79
N ALA A 395 -5.29 -1.93 24.01
CA ALA A 395 -4.31 -0.90 24.30
C ALA A 395 -3.01 -1.10 23.48
N LEU A 396 -2.50 -2.34 23.37
CA LEU A 396 -1.34 -2.69 22.55
C LEU A 396 -1.57 -2.50 21.04
N ASN A 397 -2.81 -2.39 20.56
CA ASN A 397 -3.07 -2.08 19.15
C ASN A 397 -3.19 -0.57 18.88
N GLN A 398 -3.47 0.25 19.91
CA GLN A 398 -3.81 1.67 19.74
C GLN A 398 -2.60 2.60 19.58
N GLN A 399 -1.45 2.23 20.16
CA GLN A 399 -0.23 3.06 20.16
C GLN A 399 1.02 2.22 20.39
N LEU A 400 2.20 2.77 20.08
CA LEU A 400 3.49 2.20 20.44
C LEU A 400 3.87 2.66 21.86
N TYR A 401 4.15 1.71 22.74
CA TYR A 401 4.58 1.99 24.12
C TYR A 401 6.10 2.10 24.22
N GLY A 402 6.57 2.84 25.22
CA GLY A 402 7.99 2.81 25.60
C GLY A 402 8.39 1.46 26.21
N LEU A 403 9.67 1.14 26.15
CA LEU A 403 10.22 -0.10 26.72
C LEU A 403 9.90 -0.28 28.21
N THR A 404 9.97 0.78 29.01
CA THR A 404 9.61 0.75 30.44
C THR A 404 8.13 0.40 30.65
N ASP A 405 7.23 0.97 29.85
CA ASP A 405 5.80 0.64 29.93
C ASP A 405 5.54 -0.81 29.49
N LEU A 406 6.26 -1.32 28.47
CA LEU A 406 6.20 -2.72 28.07
C LEU A 406 6.67 -3.66 29.18
N TYR A 407 7.72 -3.29 29.92
CA TYR A 407 8.23 -4.06 31.03
C TYR A 407 7.26 -4.07 32.22
N ASP A 408 6.82 -2.90 32.68
CA ASP A 408 6.03 -2.78 33.91
C ASP A 408 4.54 -3.06 33.70
N ARG A 409 3.91 -2.40 32.72
CA ARG A 409 2.45 -2.50 32.55
C ARG A 409 2.04 -3.83 31.95
N PHE A 410 2.88 -4.43 31.12
CA PHE A 410 2.56 -5.67 30.43
C PHE A 410 3.40 -6.85 30.94
N GLY A 411 4.73 -6.72 30.96
CA GLY A 411 5.64 -7.77 31.40
C GLY A 411 5.41 -8.21 32.85
N ASN A 412 5.37 -7.26 33.79
CA ASN A 412 5.17 -7.55 35.21
C ASN A 412 3.71 -7.91 35.53
N THR A 413 2.74 -7.14 35.04
CA THR A 413 1.31 -7.38 35.33
C THR A 413 0.81 -8.74 34.84
N PHE A 414 1.22 -9.18 33.65
CA PHE A 414 0.76 -10.45 33.07
C PHE A 414 1.80 -11.57 33.19
N ASP A 415 2.89 -11.33 33.93
CA ASP A 415 3.94 -12.32 34.17
C ASP A 415 4.49 -12.96 32.88
N LEU A 416 4.98 -12.10 31.98
CA LEU A 416 5.51 -12.49 30.67
C LEU A 416 7.05 -12.40 30.67
N PRO A 417 7.78 -13.45 31.09
CA PRO A 417 9.23 -13.38 31.25
C PRO A 417 9.99 -13.22 29.92
N GLU A 418 9.46 -13.78 28.82
CA GLU A 418 10.07 -13.64 27.48
C GLU A 418 10.03 -12.17 27.01
N VAL A 419 8.94 -11.46 27.29
CA VAL A 419 8.80 -10.03 26.98
C VAL A 419 9.78 -9.21 27.83
N LYS A 420 9.98 -9.57 29.11
CA LYS A 420 10.97 -8.90 29.98
C LYS A 420 12.39 -9.03 29.43
N LEU A 421 12.78 -10.22 28.95
CA LEU A 421 14.10 -10.44 28.33
C LEU A 421 14.24 -9.65 27.02
N ASP A 422 13.22 -9.67 26.16
CA ASP A 422 13.20 -8.92 24.90
C ASP A 422 13.37 -7.42 25.14
N VAL A 423 12.68 -6.86 26.15
CA VAL A 423 12.80 -5.45 26.53
C VAL A 423 14.20 -5.12 27.04
N LEU A 424 14.77 -5.94 27.91
CA LEU A 424 16.12 -5.72 28.45
C LEU A 424 17.19 -5.80 27.36
N GLN A 425 17.04 -6.72 26.41
CA GLN A 425 17.93 -6.84 25.25
C GLN A 425 17.84 -5.57 24.37
N SER A 426 16.62 -5.16 24.00
CA SER A 426 16.40 -3.99 23.14
C SER A 426 16.88 -2.70 23.80
N ALA A 427 16.77 -2.58 25.13
CA ALA A 427 17.26 -1.43 25.88
C ALA A 427 18.78 -1.46 26.15
N GLY A 428 19.46 -2.57 25.86
CA GLY A 428 20.88 -2.76 26.17
C GLY A 428 21.20 -2.83 27.68
N HIS A 429 20.19 -3.03 28.54
CA HIS A 429 20.35 -3.12 29.98
C HIS A 429 20.63 -4.56 30.41
N TYR A 430 21.88 -4.84 30.79
CA TYR A 430 22.29 -6.15 31.31
C TYR A 430 22.51 -6.08 32.82
N GLU A 431 21.69 -6.81 33.56
CA GLU A 431 21.89 -7.08 34.99
C GLU A 431 21.77 -8.58 35.24
N GLN A 432 22.87 -9.20 35.66
CA GLN A 432 22.97 -10.66 35.79
C GLN A 432 21.89 -11.21 36.73
N GLU A 433 21.71 -10.60 37.91
CA GLU A 433 20.74 -11.05 38.92
C GLU A 433 19.30 -11.02 38.40
N VAL A 434 18.95 -9.98 37.63
CA VAL A 434 17.61 -9.83 37.05
C VAL A 434 17.38 -10.88 35.97
N ILE A 435 18.35 -11.09 35.08
CA ILE A 435 18.26 -12.09 34.00
C ILE A 435 18.18 -13.50 34.59
N GLU A 436 19.02 -13.84 35.56
CA GLU A 436 18.98 -15.13 36.27
C GLU A 436 17.63 -15.34 36.98
N SER A 437 17.09 -14.31 37.62
CA SER A 437 15.76 -14.36 38.24
C SER A 437 14.64 -14.62 37.23
N ILE A 438 14.69 -13.96 36.07
CA ILE A 438 13.73 -14.19 34.97
C ILE A 438 13.85 -15.63 34.44
N TRP A 439 15.07 -16.13 34.22
CA TRP A 439 15.27 -17.52 33.78
C TRP A 439 14.84 -18.55 34.81
N LYS A 440 15.08 -18.29 36.09
CA LYS A 440 14.57 -19.13 37.18
C LYS A 440 13.05 -19.20 37.16
N HIS A 441 12.39 -18.07 36.90
CA HIS A 441 10.95 -18.01 36.74
C HIS A 441 10.44 -18.79 35.52
N ILE A 442 11.09 -18.64 34.36
CA ILE A 442 10.79 -19.42 33.14
C ILE A 442 10.90 -20.92 33.43
N MET A 443 12.00 -21.34 34.04
CA MET A 443 12.22 -22.75 34.37
C MET A 443 11.16 -23.27 35.34
N ASN A 444 10.90 -22.56 36.43
CA ASN A 444 9.87 -22.95 37.40
C ASN A 444 8.50 -23.12 36.73
N ARG A 445 8.11 -22.18 35.85
CA ARG A 445 6.83 -22.24 35.13
C ARG A 445 6.70 -23.47 34.23
N GLU A 446 7.75 -23.83 33.50
CA GLU A 446 7.74 -25.00 32.61
C GLU A 446 7.90 -26.32 33.38
N LEU A 447 8.54 -26.28 34.55
CA LEU A 447 8.77 -27.44 35.42
C LEU A 447 7.61 -27.73 36.38
N ASP A 448 6.76 -26.75 36.66
CA ASP A 448 5.69 -26.85 37.66
C ASP A 448 4.72 -28.01 37.36
N ALA A 449 4.35 -28.19 36.09
CA ALA A 449 3.47 -29.27 35.65
C ALA A 449 4.08 -30.67 35.88
N PHE A 450 5.41 -30.78 35.79
CA PHE A 450 6.13 -32.02 36.09
C PHE A 450 6.17 -32.28 37.60
N VAL A 451 6.45 -31.25 38.41
CA VAL A 451 6.48 -31.36 39.88
C VAL A 451 5.13 -31.81 40.44
N HIS A 452 4.02 -31.36 39.83
CA HIS A 452 2.66 -31.77 40.19
C HIS A 452 2.24 -33.14 39.61
N GLY A 453 3.14 -33.83 38.91
CA GLY A 453 2.90 -35.16 38.34
C GLY A 453 1.95 -35.19 37.15
N SER A 454 1.67 -34.04 36.53
CA SER A 454 0.71 -33.93 35.42
C SER A 454 1.35 -34.20 34.05
N GLU A 455 2.69 -34.20 33.94
CA GLU A 455 3.41 -34.37 32.68
C GLU A 455 4.49 -35.45 32.76
N ALA A 456 4.66 -36.16 31.64
CA ALA A 456 5.72 -37.15 31.48
C ALA A 456 7.08 -36.49 31.29
N GLU A 457 8.14 -37.15 31.79
CA GLU A 457 9.54 -36.71 31.70
C GLU A 457 9.99 -36.32 30.28
N SER A 458 9.52 -37.06 29.26
CA SER A 458 9.83 -36.81 27.85
C SER A 458 9.17 -35.53 27.30
N ALA A 459 7.96 -35.21 27.74
CA ALA A 459 7.24 -34.00 27.34
C ALA A 459 7.90 -32.76 27.95
N THR A 460 8.21 -32.80 29.24
CA THR A 460 8.90 -31.72 29.96
C THR A 460 10.28 -31.45 29.36
N LYS A 461 11.04 -32.50 29.06
CA LYS A 461 12.32 -32.39 28.34
C LYS A 461 12.16 -31.66 27.01
N SER A 462 11.21 -32.09 26.17
CA SER A 462 10.97 -31.50 24.86
C SER A 462 10.65 -30.01 24.96
N LYS A 463 9.80 -29.62 25.92
CA LYS A 463 9.45 -28.21 26.18
C LYS A 463 10.66 -27.38 26.55
N ILE A 464 11.42 -27.78 27.58
CA ILE A 464 12.59 -27.00 28.03
C ILE A 464 13.65 -26.91 26.94
N SER A 465 13.94 -28.02 26.25
CA SER A 465 14.85 -28.02 25.11
C SER A 465 14.40 -27.04 24.03
N SER A 466 13.10 -27.00 23.72
CA SER A 466 12.56 -26.08 22.73
C SER A 466 12.65 -24.61 23.16
N VAL A 467 12.40 -24.30 24.43
CA VAL A 467 12.48 -22.95 25.00
C VAL A 467 13.92 -22.45 24.94
N ILE A 468 14.88 -23.25 25.41
CA ILE A 468 16.30 -22.88 25.39
C ILE A 468 16.80 -22.74 23.96
N LEU A 469 16.46 -23.67 23.06
CA LEU A 469 16.87 -23.60 21.66
C LEU A 469 16.32 -22.35 20.97
N ARG A 470 15.04 -22.03 21.20
CA ARG A 470 14.40 -20.82 20.68
C ARG A 470 15.08 -19.56 21.21
N ALA A 471 15.34 -19.49 22.52
CA ALA A 471 16.01 -18.36 23.13
C ALA A 471 17.44 -18.17 22.60
N LYS A 472 18.23 -19.25 22.49
CA LYS A 472 19.59 -19.18 21.91
C LYS A 472 19.58 -18.67 20.47
N LYS A 473 18.60 -19.10 19.67
CA LYS A 473 18.45 -18.60 18.29
C LYS A 473 18.01 -17.14 18.27
N HIS A 474 17.12 -16.74 19.17
CA HIS A 474 16.63 -15.36 19.24
C HIS A 474 17.72 -14.37 19.69
N TYR A 475 18.47 -14.73 20.73
CA TYR A 475 19.54 -13.91 21.32
C TYR A 475 20.93 -14.29 20.78
N ALA A 476 21.03 -14.80 19.55
CA ALA A 476 22.30 -15.27 19.00
C ALA A 476 23.40 -14.18 18.96
N ALA A 477 23.01 -12.91 18.78
CA ALA A 477 23.90 -11.75 18.83
C ALA A 477 24.25 -11.29 20.26
N SER A 478 23.52 -11.76 21.27
CA SER A 478 23.62 -11.30 22.67
C SER A 478 23.44 -12.45 23.65
N LEU A 479 24.30 -13.47 23.55
CA LEU A 479 24.21 -14.71 24.34
C LEU A 479 24.22 -14.51 25.86
N GLN A 480 24.68 -13.35 26.35
CA GLN A 480 24.63 -12.99 27.77
C GLN A 480 23.21 -13.01 28.36
N PHE A 481 22.17 -12.79 27.54
CA PHE A 481 20.76 -12.88 27.97
C PHE A 481 20.25 -14.31 28.10
N VAL A 482 21.06 -15.31 27.74
CA VAL A 482 20.78 -16.74 27.93
C VAL A 482 21.93 -17.33 28.78
N PRO A 483 21.90 -17.18 30.12
CA PRO A 483 22.98 -17.62 30.99
C PRO A 483 23.00 -19.15 31.09
N ILE A 484 23.62 -19.81 30.10
CA ILE A 484 23.65 -21.28 29.97
C ILE A 484 24.19 -21.94 31.24
N ASP A 485 25.23 -21.39 31.85
CA ASP A 485 25.83 -21.97 33.06
C ASP A 485 24.86 -21.96 34.24
N PHE A 486 24.11 -20.86 34.43
CA PHE A 486 23.07 -20.76 35.44
C PHE A 486 21.90 -21.73 35.16
N ILE A 487 21.43 -21.77 33.91
CA ILE A 487 20.35 -22.68 33.49
C ILE A 487 20.75 -24.14 33.74
N LEU A 488 21.97 -24.52 33.36
CA LEU A 488 22.49 -25.87 33.57
C LEU A 488 22.62 -26.22 35.06
N ARG A 489 23.05 -25.26 35.90
CA ARG A 489 23.13 -25.45 37.35
C ARG A 489 21.76 -25.71 37.97
N GLU A 490 20.76 -24.91 37.62
CA GLU A 490 19.38 -25.08 38.10
C GLU A 490 18.78 -26.41 37.61
N LEU A 491 18.99 -26.78 36.34
CA LEU A 491 18.54 -28.06 35.79
C LEU A 491 19.26 -29.27 36.40
N LEU A 492 20.55 -29.13 36.74
CA LEU A 492 21.31 -30.15 37.46
C LEU A 492 20.73 -30.38 38.84
N MET A 493 20.51 -29.31 39.61
CA MET A 493 19.86 -29.40 40.93
C MET A 493 18.44 -29.98 40.82
N PHE A 494 17.67 -29.57 39.81
CA PHE A 494 16.32 -30.07 39.58
C PHE A 494 16.30 -31.57 39.25
N SER A 495 17.13 -32.02 38.31
CA SER A 495 17.19 -33.42 37.89
C SER A 495 17.52 -34.35 39.06
N PHE A 496 18.43 -33.92 39.95
CA PHE A 496 18.75 -34.65 41.17
C PHE A 496 17.57 -34.67 42.16
N LYS A 497 16.98 -33.51 42.49
CA LYS A 497 15.88 -33.41 43.46
C LYS A 497 14.64 -34.20 43.02
N SER A 498 14.34 -34.15 41.73
CA SER A 498 13.20 -34.84 41.12
C SER A 498 13.47 -36.33 40.84
N SER A 499 14.65 -36.85 41.20
CA SER A 499 15.06 -38.24 40.99
C SER A 499 14.93 -38.69 39.52
N LEU A 500 15.26 -37.80 38.57
CA LEU A 500 15.27 -38.11 37.15
C LEU A 500 16.43 -39.06 36.80
N LEU A 501 16.32 -39.73 35.65
CA LEU A 501 17.41 -40.54 35.12
C LEU A 501 18.62 -39.66 34.80
N PHE A 502 19.83 -40.15 35.07
CA PHE A 502 21.10 -39.43 34.82
C PHE A 502 21.30 -39.05 33.34
N GLU A 503 20.60 -39.72 32.42
CA GLU A 503 20.61 -39.48 30.98
C GLU A 503 19.75 -38.28 30.57
N TRP A 504 18.84 -37.83 31.44
CA TRP A 504 17.87 -36.80 31.14
C TRP A 504 18.53 -35.46 30.78
N LEU A 505 19.45 -34.98 31.62
CA LEU A 505 20.11 -33.69 31.42
C LEU A 505 21.07 -33.69 30.21
N PRO A 506 21.95 -34.71 30.02
CA PRO A 506 22.74 -34.82 28.79
C PRO A 506 21.87 -34.86 27.53
N SER A 507 20.79 -35.64 27.55
CA SER A 507 19.92 -35.78 26.39
C SER A 507 19.07 -34.52 26.13
N LEU A 508 18.75 -33.73 27.16
CA LEU A 508 18.18 -32.38 27.04
C LEU A 508 19.16 -31.41 26.41
N CYS A 509 20.42 -31.42 26.86
CA CYS A 509 21.49 -30.57 26.31
C CYS A 509 21.66 -30.83 24.81
N LYS A 510 21.67 -32.10 24.40
CA LYS A 510 21.73 -32.50 22.99
C LYS A 510 20.55 -31.94 22.19
N ALA A 511 19.32 -32.05 22.71
CA ALA A 511 18.13 -31.52 22.04
C ALA A 511 18.09 -29.99 22.00
N ALA A 512 18.74 -29.30 22.94
CA ALA A 512 18.86 -27.84 23.00
C ALA A 512 20.11 -27.29 22.28
N GLU A 513 20.87 -28.15 21.58
CA GLU A 513 22.15 -27.83 20.94
C GLU A 513 23.18 -27.20 21.92
N ILE A 514 23.16 -27.60 23.20
CA ILE A 514 24.15 -27.21 24.20
C ILE A 514 25.32 -28.20 24.14
N SER A 515 26.56 -27.70 24.15
CA SER A 515 27.74 -28.56 24.14
C SER A 515 27.85 -29.34 25.45
N TYR A 516 28.24 -30.62 25.35
CA TYR A 516 28.55 -31.42 26.53
C TYR A 516 29.70 -30.83 27.36
N SER A 517 30.59 -30.06 26.74
CA SER A 517 31.64 -29.34 27.47
C SER A 517 31.08 -28.32 28.46
N ALA A 518 30.04 -27.57 28.09
CA ALA A 518 29.40 -26.62 29.00
C ALA A 518 28.74 -27.35 30.19
N LEU A 519 28.05 -28.46 29.91
CA LEU A 519 27.48 -29.31 30.97
C LEU A 519 28.54 -29.84 31.93
N LEU A 520 29.64 -30.38 31.41
CA LEU A 520 30.74 -30.90 32.23
C LEU A 520 31.43 -29.81 33.03
N ASN A 521 31.61 -28.62 32.47
CA ASN A 521 32.22 -27.49 33.18
C ASN A 521 31.38 -27.07 34.37
N VAL A 522 30.07 -26.90 34.17
CA VAL A 522 29.14 -26.57 35.26
C VAL A 522 29.11 -27.68 36.31
N ALA A 523 28.96 -28.93 35.88
CA ALA A 523 28.93 -30.06 36.80
C ALA A 523 30.24 -30.24 37.58
N SER A 524 31.39 -30.09 36.92
CA SER A 524 32.70 -30.18 37.57
C SER A 524 32.94 -29.02 38.53
N TYR A 525 32.50 -27.81 38.18
CA TYR A 525 32.55 -26.64 39.06
C TYR A 525 31.68 -26.86 40.31
N GLU A 526 30.41 -27.26 40.15
CA GLU A 526 29.50 -27.55 41.26
C GLU A 526 30.05 -28.66 42.16
N TYR A 527 30.64 -29.69 41.56
CA TYR A 527 31.26 -30.79 42.31
C TYR A 527 32.50 -30.34 43.08
N ARG A 528 33.39 -29.55 42.48
CA ARG A 528 34.69 -29.18 43.07
C ARG A 528 34.60 -28.03 44.06
N VAL A 529 33.94 -26.95 43.64
CA VAL A 529 33.93 -25.62 44.26
C VAL A 529 32.57 -25.29 44.89
N GLY A 530 31.48 -25.82 44.32
CA GLY A 530 30.11 -25.59 44.77
C GLY A 530 29.78 -26.23 46.12
N ASP A 531 28.51 -26.57 46.33
CA ASP A 531 28.02 -27.10 47.61
C ASP A 531 28.71 -28.44 47.96
N PRO A 532 29.34 -28.56 49.16
CA PRO A 532 29.92 -29.81 49.65
C PRO A 532 28.96 -31.00 49.63
N PHE A 533 27.65 -30.74 49.59
CA PHE A 533 26.58 -31.71 49.37
C PHE A 533 26.91 -32.73 48.27
N TRP A 534 27.44 -32.27 47.13
CA TRP A 534 27.71 -33.14 45.97
C TRP A 534 28.78 -34.19 46.25
N LYS A 535 29.73 -33.91 47.16
CA LYS A 535 30.78 -34.85 47.59
C LYS A 535 30.32 -35.73 48.75
N GLN A 536 29.59 -35.14 49.70
CA GLN A 536 29.23 -35.82 50.96
C GLN A 536 28.04 -36.77 50.80
N ASN A 537 27.11 -36.48 49.88
CA ASN A 537 25.94 -37.32 49.67
C ASN A 537 26.23 -38.41 48.63
N GLN A 538 26.19 -39.67 49.06
CA GLN A 538 26.45 -40.83 48.20
C GLN A 538 25.52 -40.89 46.97
N ARG A 539 24.25 -40.49 47.08
CA ARG A 539 23.32 -40.46 45.93
C ARG A 539 23.69 -39.36 44.94
N ALA A 540 24.11 -38.20 45.43
CA ALA A 540 24.51 -37.07 44.60
C ALA A 540 25.81 -37.37 43.86
N PHE A 541 26.78 -37.97 44.58
CA PHE A 541 28.01 -38.48 43.98
C PHE A 541 27.72 -39.51 42.88
N GLN A 542 26.87 -40.51 43.15
CA GLN A 542 26.54 -41.54 42.18
C GLN A 542 25.83 -40.97 40.94
N PHE A 543 24.93 -40.00 41.13
CA PHE A 543 24.28 -39.29 40.02
C PHE A 543 25.28 -38.57 39.12
N MET A 544 26.21 -37.80 39.72
CA MET A 544 27.26 -37.10 38.98
C MET A 544 28.19 -38.08 38.25
N PHE A 545 28.55 -39.18 38.92
CA PHE A 545 29.34 -40.25 38.33
C PHE A 545 28.66 -40.87 37.11
N ASP A 546 27.40 -41.30 37.23
CA ASP A 546 26.67 -41.96 36.14
C ASP A 546 26.43 -40.99 34.97
N MET A 547 26.18 -39.71 35.25
CA MET A 547 26.06 -38.68 34.22
C MET A 547 27.38 -38.49 33.44
N VAL A 548 28.53 -38.43 34.12
CA VAL A 548 29.84 -38.29 33.46
C VAL A 548 30.16 -39.51 32.62
N VAL A 549 29.90 -40.71 33.14
CA VAL A 549 30.07 -41.96 32.40
C VAL A 549 29.23 -41.92 31.12
N TYR A 550 27.96 -41.54 31.22
CA TYR A 550 27.06 -41.45 30.07
C TYR A 550 27.54 -40.42 29.03
N VAL A 551 27.96 -39.23 29.46
CA VAL A 551 28.51 -38.20 28.56
C VAL A 551 29.79 -38.70 27.87
N CYS A 552 30.65 -39.42 28.58
CA CYS A 552 31.85 -40.04 28.02
C CYS A 552 31.53 -41.14 27.00
N GLU A 553 30.50 -41.96 27.24
CA GLU A 553 30.01 -42.95 26.29
C GLU A 553 29.39 -42.29 25.04
N CYS A 554 28.61 -41.21 25.22
CA CYS A 554 28.09 -40.39 24.12
C CYS A 554 29.22 -39.77 23.29
N PHE A 555 30.25 -39.25 23.95
CA PHE A 555 31.45 -38.75 23.28
C PHE A 555 32.12 -39.84 22.42
N LYS A 556 32.21 -41.07 22.92
CA LYS A 556 32.76 -42.19 22.16
C LYS A 556 31.92 -42.55 20.93
N ALA A 557 30.59 -42.51 21.05
CA ALA A 557 29.66 -42.82 19.97
C ALA A 557 29.64 -41.73 18.88
N GLU A 558 29.79 -40.45 19.27
CA GLU A 558 29.71 -39.29 18.37
C GLU A 558 31.08 -38.75 17.95
N PHE A 559 32.16 -39.42 18.34
CA PHE A 559 33.54 -39.02 18.08
C PHE A 559 33.81 -38.71 16.60
N SER A 560 33.26 -39.49 15.67
CA SER A 560 33.44 -39.31 14.23
C SER A 560 32.73 -38.07 13.66
N LYS A 561 31.72 -37.54 14.35
CA LYS A 561 30.88 -36.41 13.90
C LYS A 561 31.38 -35.04 14.39
N MET A 562 32.23 -35.01 15.42
CA MET A 562 32.72 -33.77 16.04
C MET A 562 33.96 -33.22 15.33
N THR A 563 34.18 -31.91 15.40
CA THR A 563 35.41 -31.28 14.89
C THR A 563 36.62 -31.57 15.78
N THR A 564 37.84 -31.46 15.22
CA THR A 564 39.09 -31.73 15.97
C THR A 564 39.25 -30.84 17.20
N SER A 565 38.76 -29.59 17.15
CA SER A 565 38.81 -28.64 18.28
C SER A 565 37.83 -29.02 19.38
N GLU A 566 36.58 -29.35 19.04
CA GLU A 566 35.56 -29.81 20.00
C GLU A 566 35.99 -31.09 20.71
N ARG A 567 36.60 -32.03 19.98
CA ARG A 567 37.12 -33.28 20.55
C ARG A 567 38.17 -33.00 21.63
N LYS A 568 39.10 -32.08 21.39
CA LYS A 568 40.16 -31.73 22.35
C LYS A 568 39.58 -31.10 23.62
N ILE A 569 38.65 -30.16 23.46
CA ILE A 569 37.99 -29.47 24.58
C ILE A 569 37.21 -30.49 25.41
N LEU A 570 36.29 -31.24 24.78
CA LEU A 570 35.44 -32.19 25.48
C LEU A 570 36.24 -33.29 26.16
N ARG A 571 37.31 -33.80 25.51
CA ARG A 571 38.25 -34.75 26.12
C ARG A 571 38.88 -34.18 27.39
N ASN A 572 39.43 -32.97 27.31
CA ASN A 572 40.07 -32.35 28.47
C ASN A 572 39.08 -32.18 29.63
N GLU A 573 37.85 -31.75 29.36
CA GLU A 573 36.84 -31.59 30.41
C GLU A 573 36.36 -32.93 31.00
N CYS A 574 36.21 -33.97 30.16
CA CYS A 574 35.95 -35.33 30.65
C CYS A 574 37.07 -35.80 31.58
N LEU A 575 38.34 -35.67 31.16
CA LEU A 575 39.50 -36.09 31.96
C LEU A 575 39.62 -35.29 33.25
N ASN A 576 39.41 -33.98 33.19
CA ASN A 576 39.39 -33.10 34.36
C ASN A 576 38.32 -33.58 35.36
N PHE A 577 37.10 -33.84 34.89
CA PHE A 577 36.04 -34.23 35.81
C PHE A 577 36.22 -35.66 36.34
N ILE A 578 36.68 -36.61 35.51
CA ILE A 578 37.05 -37.97 35.95
C ILE A 578 38.13 -37.91 37.05
N ALA A 579 39.17 -37.10 36.87
CA ALA A 579 40.23 -36.94 37.88
C ALA A 579 39.68 -36.39 39.21
N ALA A 580 38.69 -35.48 39.16
CA ALA A 580 38.04 -34.96 40.37
C ALA A 580 37.26 -36.05 41.10
N LEU A 581 36.53 -36.90 40.37
CA LEU A 581 35.77 -38.00 40.94
C LEU A 581 36.67 -39.10 41.50
N GLN A 582 37.80 -39.40 40.84
CA GLN A 582 38.78 -40.38 41.31
C GLN A 582 39.36 -40.00 42.68
N LEU A 583 39.73 -38.73 42.87
CA LEU A 583 40.30 -38.23 44.13
C LEU A 583 39.40 -38.52 45.34
N ASP A 584 38.09 -38.32 45.20
CA ASP A 584 37.13 -38.52 46.29
C ASP A 584 36.66 -39.99 46.41
N SER A 585 36.78 -40.78 45.33
CA SER A 585 36.46 -42.22 45.32
C SER A 585 37.42 -43.07 46.16
N HIS A 586 38.61 -42.54 46.51
CA HIS A 586 39.64 -43.25 47.26
C HIS A 586 39.28 -43.54 48.74
N PHE A 587 38.21 -42.95 49.26
CA PHE A 587 37.90 -42.97 50.71
C PHE A 587 36.74 -43.91 51.12
N GLY A 588 36.35 -44.92 50.33
CA GLY A 588 35.20 -45.80 50.65
C GLY A 588 35.27 -47.27 50.20
N GLY A 589 34.26 -48.06 50.60
CA GLY A 589 34.16 -49.54 50.52
C GLY A 589 34.10 -50.18 49.12
N ASN A 590 33.67 -51.45 49.02
CA ASN A 590 33.77 -52.27 47.80
C ASN A 590 33.08 -51.67 46.55
N ALA A 591 31.99 -50.90 46.71
CA ALA A 591 31.31 -50.23 45.59
C ALA A 591 32.17 -49.10 44.99
N GLN A 592 32.84 -48.30 45.82
CA GLN A 592 33.75 -47.25 45.34
C GLN A 592 34.96 -47.82 44.60
N LYS A 593 35.47 -49.00 44.99
CA LYS A 593 36.54 -49.70 44.26
C LYS A 593 36.12 -50.14 42.85
N MET A 594 34.86 -50.50 42.63
CA MET A 594 34.35 -50.81 41.28
C MET A 594 34.18 -49.54 40.44
N ASN A 595 33.69 -48.46 41.05
CA ASN A 595 33.59 -47.15 40.39
C ASN A 595 34.95 -46.60 39.95
N LEU A 596 35.98 -46.73 40.80
CA LEU A 596 37.38 -46.40 40.47
C LEU A 596 37.88 -47.17 39.23
N LYS A 597 37.71 -48.50 39.22
CA LYS A 597 38.10 -49.33 38.05
C LYS A 597 37.40 -48.90 36.77
N LYS A 598 36.12 -48.51 36.86
CA LYS A 598 35.33 -48.02 35.72
C LYS A 598 35.83 -46.66 35.23
N LEU A 599 36.21 -45.75 36.14
CA LEU A 599 36.81 -44.45 35.78
C LEU A 599 38.18 -44.60 35.13
N ASP A 600 39.04 -45.48 35.65
CA ASP A 600 40.38 -45.74 35.08
C ASP A 600 40.28 -46.32 33.65
N LEU A 601 39.32 -47.23 33.44
CA LEU A 601 39.04 -47.79 32.10
C LEU A 601 38.48 -46.72 31.15
N LEU A 602 37.57 -45.86 31.63
CA LEU A 602 37.06 -44.74 30.83
C LEU A 602 38.14 -43.72 30.49
N GLN A 603 39.03 -43.41 31.44
CA GLN A 603 40.15 -42.49 31.25
C GLN A 603 41.09 -42.99 30.16
N THR A 604 41.54 -44.24 30.27
CA THR A 604 42.41 -44.87 29.25
C THR A 604 41.75 -44.96 27.87
N GLU A 605 40.46 -45.25 27.81
CA GLU A 605 39.70 -45.28 26.55
C GLU A 605 39.48 -43.89 25.92
N ILE A 606 39.38 -42.83 26.72
CA ILE A 606 39.27 -41.45 26.23
C ILE A 606 40.64 -40.93 25.78
N ASP A 607 41.71 -41.27 26.50
CA ASP A 607 43.08 -40.92 26.16
C ASP A 607 43.56 -41.61 24.87
N SER A 608 43.14 -42.86 24.64
CA SER A 608 43.52 -43.65 23.45
C SER A 608 42.84 -43.22 22.15
N LYS A 609 41.69 -42.54 22.21
CA LYS A 609 41.00 -42.02 21.01
C LYS A 609 41.67 -40.78 20.37
N VAL A 610 42.93 -40.51 20.69
CA VAL A 610 43.68 -39.33 20.23
C VAL A 610 44.58 -39.62 19.02
N CYS A 611 44.70 -40.88 18.58
CA CYS A 611 45.41 -41.24 17.34
C CYS A 611 44.46 -41.34 16.14
#